data_AF-A0A398ALE2-F1
#
_entry.id   AF-A0A398ALE2-F1
#
_cell.length_a   1.000
_cell.length_b   1.000
_cell.length_c   1.000
_cell.angle_alpha   90.00
_cell.angle_beta   90.00
_cell.angle_gamma   90.00
#
_symmetry.space_group_name_H-M   'P 1'
#
loop_
_entity.id
_entity.type
_entity.pdbx_description
1 polymer ?
#
loop_
_entity_poly.entity_id
_entity_poly.type
_entity_poly.pdbx_seq_one_letter_code
_entity_poly.pdbx_strand_id
1 'polypeptide(L)'
;MKQRSLFLILCFAHISVGDALVSAKTCMDNNGYFRPNGTYDANRRHILSSLPSNVTSQEGLFFNSSIGQEPNRVHAVGMCIPGSILEDCFACIKSACDDLIQNCPKQTNAFSWPGEPNLCYVRYSNTSFSGSAVLDPRPLLYSSNDINSNLTEFTRIWEDLVVRMIDAASTAKSTPSSSNNFYKADIAVVTASDNIYALMQCTPDLSSGDCDNCLRQSARDYESCCGQKQGGVVMRPSCFFRWQLATYSKAFGNITVTYPPPPPPPPPPVATLQSVDENDSKGFSSGVVAAFTVPIVVTVFILLVLGFFRCRRRKSMQRVEC
;
A
#
# COMPACT_ATOMS: atom_id res chain seq x y z
N MET A 1 -24.07 -21.44 -49.92
CA MET A 1 -24.79 -20.71 -48.84
C MET A 1 -24.34 -21.24 -47.49
N LYS A 2 -24.05 -20.30 -46.56
CA LYS A 2 -23.76 -20.47 -45.12
C LYS A 2 -22.49 -21.26 -44.74
N GLN A 3 -21.41 -20.51 -44.53
CA GLN A 3 -20.35 -20.90 -43.59
C GLN A 3 -20.34 -19.86 -42.46
N ARG A 4 -20.64 -20.33 -41.25
CA ARG A 4 -20.72 -19.56 -40.01
C ARG A 4 -19.34 -18.98 -39.67
N SER A 5 -19.23 -17.66 -39.62
CA SER A 5 -18.03 -16.98 -39.11
C SER A 5 -18.17 -16.85 -37.59
N LEU A 6 -17.38 -17.63 -36.84
CA LEU A 6 -17.15 -17.41 -35.41
C LEU A 6 -16.19 -16.22 -35.26
N PHE A 7 -16.68 -15.10 -34.74
CA PHE A 7 -15.83 -14.01 -34.26
C PHE A 7 -15.36 -14.35 -32.83
N LEU A 8 -14.09 -14.69 -32.69
CA LEU A 8 -13.40 -14.72 -31.40
C LEU A 8 -13.13 -13.27 -30.96
N ILE A 9 -14.02 -12.74 -30.12
CA ILE A 9 -13.79 -11.48 -29.40
C ILE A 9 -12.78 -11.79 -28.28
N LEU A 10 -11.52 -11.44 -28.52
CA LEU A 10 -10.52 -11.33 -27.46
C LEU A 10 -10.89 -10.10 -26.60
N CYS A 11 -11.75 -10.32 -25.61
CA CYS A 11 -11.91 -9.39 -24.50
C CYS A 11 -10.60 -9.38 -23.71
N PHE A 12 -9.72 -8.42 -24.02
CA PHE A 12 -8.71 -8.00 -23.05
C PHE A 12 -9.44 -7.34 -21.89
N ALA A 13 -9.84 -8.16 -20.91
CA ALA A 13 -10.12 -7.68 -19.58
C ALA A 13 -8.80 -7.11 -19.06
N HIS A 14 -8.61 -5.81 -19.22
CA HIS A 14 -7.76 -5.07 -18.30
C HIS A 14 -8.38 -5.31 -16.92
N ILE A 15 -7.81 -6.24 -16.17
CA ILE A 15 -8.03 -6.33 -14.74
C ILE A 15 -7.41 -5.05 -14.20
N SER A 16 -8.22 -4.00 -14.15
CA SER A 16 -8.02 -2.90 -13.23
C SER A 16 -8.14 -3.54 -11.85
N VAL A 17 -7.02 -4.04 -11.33
CA VAL A 17 -6.89 -4.18 -9.88
C VAL A 17 -7.08 -2.76 -9.37
N GLY A 18 -8.24 -2.51 -8.76
CA GLY A 18 -8.51 -1.24 -8.12
C GLY A 18 -7.54 -1.14 -6.95
N ASP A 19 -6.42 -0.45 -7.15
CA ASP A 19 -5.59 0.04 -6.07
C ASP A 19 -6.44 1.06 -5.33
N ALA A 20 -7.18 0.57 -4.33
CA ALA A 20 -7.82 1.43 -3.36
C ALA A 20 -6.70 2.17 -2.65
N LEU A 21 -6.47 3.43 -3.03
CA LEU A 21 -5.54 4.31 -2.34
C LEU A 21 -5.93 4.32 -0.86
N VAL A 22 -5.16 3.60 -0.03
CA VAL A 22 -5.37 3.56 1.42
C VAL A 22 -4.83 4.87 1.98
N SER A 23 -5.63 5.94 1.86
CA SER A 23 -5.42 7.23 2.50
C SER A 23 -6.69 7.60 3.26
N ALA A 24 -6.75 7.18 4.53
CA ALA A 24 -7.80 7.62 5.44
C ALA A 24 -7.29 8.82 6.25
N LYS A 25 -7.50 10.02 5.71
CA LYS A 25 -7.53 11.24 6.52
C LYS A 25 -8.72 11.17 7.49
N THR A 26 -8.49 11.51 8.76
CA THR A 26 -9.50 11.41 9.80
C THR A 26 -9.59 12.71 10.58
N CYS A 27 -10.72 13.40 10.43
CA CYS A 27 -11.03 14.59 11.22
C CYS A 27 -11.77 14.16 12.50
N MET A 28 -11.29 14.58 13.67
CA MET A 28 -11.90 14.23 14.95
C MET A 28 -12.91 15.31 15.35
N ASP A 29 -14.19 15.02 15.20
CA ASP A 29 -15.28 15.98 15.46
C ASP A 29 -15.59 16.20 16.95
N ASN A 30 -15.21 15.28 17.83
CA ASN A 30 -15.57 15.33 19.25
C ASN A 30 -14.67 16.23 20.10
N ASN A 31 -13.57 16.75 19.56
CA ASN A 31 -12.54 17.45 20.35
C ASN A 31 -12.54 18.97 20.14
N GLY A 32 -13.60 19.51 19.54
CA GLY A 32 -13.83 20.94 19.39
C GLY A 32 -13.47 21.51 18.02
N TYR A 33 -14.01 22.69 17.75
CA TYR A 33 -13.88 23.39 16.47
C TYR A 33 -13.17 24.74 16.65
N PHE A 34 -12.31 25.09 15.69
CA PHE A 34 -11.72 26.43 15.63
C PHE A 34 -12.44 27.32 14.62
N ARG A 35 -12.30 28.64 14.76
CA ARG A 35 -12.80 29.60 13.78
C ARG A 35 -11.87 29.63 12.55
N PRO A 36 -12.37 29.33 11.33
CA PRO A 36 -11.57 29.44 10.11
C PRO A 36 -10.95 30.83 9.96
N ASN A 37 -9.71 30.90 9.47
CA ASN A 37 -8.92 32.13 9.37
C ASN A 37 -8.64 32.84 10.71
N GLY A 38 -8.86 32.16 11.84
CA GLY A 38 -8.46 32.64 13.17
C GLY A 38 -7.00 32.32 13.50
N THR A 39 -6.56 32.73 14.69
CA THR A 39 -5.18 32.52 15.16
C THR A 39 -4.80 31.04 15.22
N TYR A 40 -5.68 30.16 15.71
CA TYR A 40 -5.46 28.71 15.69
C TYR A 40 -5.26 28.18 14.26
N ASP A 41 -6.10 28.60 13.29
CA ASP A 41 -5.97 28.16 11.89
C ASP A 41 -4.65 28.63 11.27
N ALA A 42 -4.24 29.88 11.54
CA ALA A 42 -2.96 30.40 11.11
C ALA A 42 -1.78 29.60 11.69
N ASN A 43 -1.80 29.32 13.00
CA ASN A 43 -0.80 28.50 13.68
C ASN A 43 -0.75 27.07 13.13
N ARG A 44 -1.92 26.46 12.89
CA ARG A 44 -2.07 25.13 12.29
C ARG A 44 -1.47 25.07 10.89
N ARG A 45 -1.79 26.02 10.02
CA ARG A 45 -1.24 26.07 8.66
C ARG A 45 0.27 26.27 8.68
N HIS A 46 0.77 27.09 9.60
CA HIS A 46 2.20 27.34 9.74
C HIS A 46 2.98 26.10 10.20
N ILE A 47 2.51 25.40 11.24
CA ILE A 47 3.21 24.20 11.71
C ILE A 47 3.16 23.08 10.67
N LEU A 48 2.01 22.87 10.03
CA LEU A 48 1.85 21.85 8.98
C LEU A 48 2.68 22.15 7.72
N SER A 49 2.88 23.42 7.34
CA SER A 49 3.72 23.76 6.18
C SER A 49 5.21 23.53 6.42
N SER A 50 5.68 23.68 7.67
CA SER A 50 7.07 23.43 8.07
C SER A 50 7.38 21.95 8.37
N LEU A 51 6.33 21.14 8.63
CA LEU A 51 6.47 19.77 9.11
C LEU A 51 7.26 18.85 8.16
N PRO A 52 7.07 18.87 6.83
CA PRO A 52 7.83 18.00 5.91
C PRO A 52 9.34 18.17 6.05
N SER A 53 9.83 19.42 6.01
CA SER A 53 11.25 19.74 6.15
C SER A 53 11.78 19.37 7.53
N ASN A 54 11.01 19.64 8.58
CA ASN A 54 11.41 19.30 9.94
C ASN A 54 11.57 17.80 10.12
N VAL A 55 10.66 16.97 9.61
CA VAL A 55 10.76 15.51 9.65
C VAL A 55 12.00 15.02 8.90
N THR A 56 12.22 15.47 7.67
CA THR A 56 13.35 15.01 6.85
C THR A 56 14.72 15.51 7.30
N SER A 57 14.75 16.52 8.17
CA SER A 57 15.99 16.97 8.83
C SER A 57 16.41 16.09 10.01
N GLN A 58 15.52 15.22 10.51
CA GLN A 58 15.82 14.30 11.59
C GLN A 58 16.33 12.97 11.04
N GLU A 59 17.44 12.48 11.60
CA GLU A 59 17.97 11.14 11.28
C GLU A 59 16.90 10.04 11.56
N GLY A 60 16.11 10.22 12.62
CA GLY A 60 15.06 9.29 13.01
C GLY A 60 13.76 9.38 12.20
N LEU A 61 13.65 10.30 11.23
CA LEU A 61 12.44 10.56 10.44
C LEU A 61 11.16 10.73 11.28
N PHE A 62 11.30 11.32 12.46
CA PHE A 62 10.23 11.63 13.39
C PHE A 62 10.46 13.04 13.94
N PHE A 63 9.42 13.86 13.95
CA PHE A 63 9.47 15.20 14.52
C PHE A 63 8.14 15.52 15.18
N ASN A 64 8.20 16.06 16.40
CA ASN A 64 7.06 16.63 17.08
C ASN A 64 7.39 18.06 17.54
N SER A 65 6.38 18.93 17.57
CA SER A 65 6.53 20.30 18.07
C SER A 65 5.19 20.94 18.39
N SER A 66 5.22 22.15 18.95
CA SER A 66 4.04 23.00 19.10
C SER A 66 4.33 24.45 18.78
N ILE A 67 3.31 25.19 18.33
CA ILE A 67 3.38 26.63 18.08
C ILE A 67 2.16 27.34 18.68
N GLY A 68 2.36 28.59 19.09
CA GLY A 68 1.30 29.43 19.66
C GLY A 68 1.21 29.35 21.18
N GLN A 69 0.23 30.07 21.72
CA GLN A 69 -0.09 30.13 23.14
C GLN A 69 -1.56 29.82 23.34
N GLU A 70 -1.94 29.37 24.53
CA GLU A 70 -3.34 29.09 24.86
C GLU A 70 -4.22 30.32 24.64
N PRO A 71 -5.43 30.18 24.05
CA PRO A 71 -6.09 28.93 23.63
C PRO A 71 -5.80 28.51 22.18
N ASN A 72 -4.80 29.13 21.51
CA ASN A 72 -4.49 28.95 20.10
C ASN A 72 -3.24 28.10 19.84
N ARG A 73 -2.79 27.33 20.83
CA ARG A 73 -1.63 26.44 20.69
C ARG A 73 -1.99 25.24 19.81
N VAL A 74 -1.08 24.87 18.91
CA VAL A 74 -1.21 23.68 18.05
C VAL A 74 -0.03 22.77 18.29
N HIS A 75 -0.30 21.51 18.63
CA HIS A 75 0.67 20.43 18.66
C HIS A 75 0.63 19.68 17.33
N ALA A 76 1.78 19.32 16.78
CA ALA A 76 1.87 18.50 15.58
C ALA A 76 2.99 17.47 15.67
N VAL A 77 2.78 16.35 14.99
CA VAL A 77 3.78 15.29 14.81
C VAL A 77 3.76 14.83 13.36
N GLY A 78 4.94 14.51 12.84
CA GLY A 78 5.13 13.90 11.53
C GLY A 78 6.17 12.79 11.61
N MET A 79 5.97 11.70 10.87
CA MET A 79 6.96 10.63 10.76
C MET A 79 6.81 9.78 9.51
N CYS A 80 7.89 9.13 9.09
CA CYS A 80 7.92 8.16 8.01
C CYS A 80 8.44 6.81 8.51
N ILE A 81 8.16 5.73 7.77
CA ILE A 81 8.78 4.42 8.09
C ILE A 81 10.32 4.49 8.06
N PRO A 82 11.01 3.67 8.86
CA PRO A 82 12.47 3.60 8.86
C PRO A 82 13.05 3.29 7.47
N GLY A 83 14.18 3.90 7.15
CA GLY A 83 14.87 3.68 5.87
C GLY A 83 14.19 4.31 4.65
N SER A 84 13.17 5.16 4.85
CA SER A 84 12.57 5.93 3.74
C SER A 84 13.60 6.83 3.06
N ILE A 85 13.52 6.91 1.74
CA ILE A 85 14.23 7.94 0.96
C ILE A 85 13.67 9.31 1.35
N LEU A 86 14.55 10.28 1.61
CA LEU A 86 14.16 11.60 2.12
C LEU A 86 13.13 12.31 1.24
N GLU A 87 13.29 12.24 -0.08
CA GLU A 87 12.36 12.83 -1.04
C GLU A 87 10.95 12.21 -0.95
N ASP A 88 10.86 10.88 -0.88
CA ASP A 88 9.59 10.18 -0.73
C ASP A 88 8.92 10.54 0.61
N CYS A 89 9.71 10.60 1.69
CA CYS A 89 9.21 10.97 3.01
C CYS A 89 8.68 12.41 3.01
N PHE A 90 9.44 13.35 2.45
CA PHE A 90 9.02 14.74 2.29
C PHE A 90 7.69 14.84 1.53
N ALA A 91 7.60 14.17 0.37
CA ALA A 91 6.40 14.19 -0.47
C ALA A 91 5.18 13.60 0.26
N CYS A 92 5.36 12.50 0.99
CA CYS A 92 4.28 11.87 1.76
C CYS A 92 3.75 12.79 2.87
N ILE A 93 4.65 13.36 3.70
CA ILE A 93 4.25 14.27 4.79
C ILE A 93 3.59 15.51 4.24
N LYS A 94 4.13 16.08 3.15
CA LYS A 94 3.55 17.26 2.50
C LYS A 94 2.13 16.96 2.01
N SER A 95 1.93 15.87 1.27
CA SER A 95 0.61 15.47 0.78
C SER A 95 -0.37 15.26 1.93
N ALA A 96 0.06 14.61 3.02
CA ALA A 96 -0.76 14.40 4.20
C ALA A 96 -1.19 15.73 4.85
N CYS A 97 -0.26 16.68 4.97
CA CYS A 97 -0.53 18.01 5.52
C CYS A 97 -1.54 18.78 4.65
N ASP A 98 -1.34 18.80 3.34
CA ASP A 98 -2.22 19.46 2.38
C ASP A 98 -3.63 18.85 2.44
N ASP A 99 -3.73 17.52 2.45
CA ASP A 99 -5.00 16.79 2.56
C ASP A 99 -5.72 17.12 3.88
N LEU A 100 -5.00 17.17 4.99
CA LEU A 100 -5.58 17.52 6.29
C LEU A 100 -6.08 18.96 6.32
N ILE A 101 -5.34 19.92 5.74
CA ILE A 101 -5.78 21.32 5.64
C ILE A 101 -7.07 21.42 4.82
N GLN A 102 -7.14 20.75 3.69
CA GLN A 102 -8.29 20.81 2.78
C GLN A 102 -9.52 20.11 3.35
N ASN A 103 -9.37 18.91 3.92
CA ASN A 103 -10.49 18.04 4.27
C ASN A 103 -10.96 18.17 5.73
N CYS A 104 -10.13 18.73 6.61
CA CYS A 104 -10.50 19.05 7.99
C CYS A 104 -10.49 20.58 8.19
N PRO A 105 -11.50 21.31 7.69
CA PRO A 105 -11.45 22.78 7.60
C PRO A 105 -11.65 23.48 8.95
N LYS A 106 -12.17 22.78 9.97
CA LYS A 106 -12.55 23.38 11.26
C LYS A 106 -12.22 22.54 12.48
N GLN A 107 -11.83 21.28 12.31
CA GLN A 107 -11.54 20.37 13.42
C GLN A 107 -10.21 20.73 14.06
N THR A 108 -10.20 20.86 15.38
CA THR A 108 -8.95 21.12 16.14
C THR A 108 -7.99 19.93 16.12
N ASN A 109 -8.49 18.74 15.77
CA ASN A 109 -7.80 17.47 15.88
C ASN A 109 -7.98 16.66 14.59
N ALA A 110 -6.89 16.23 13.98
CA ALA A 110 -6.95 15.28 12.87
C ALA A 110 -5.63 14.51 12.70
N PHE A 111 -5.71 13.37 12.04
CA PHE A 111 -4.54 12.57 11.66
C PHE A 111 -4.72 11.90 10.30
N SER A 112 -3.61 11.48 9.71
CA SER A 112 -3.57 10.76 8.44
C SER A 112 -2.42 9.75 8.42
N TRP A 113 -2.66 8.59 7.83
CA TRP A 113 -1.68 7.54 7.54
C TRP A 113 -1.66 7.23 6.03
N PRO A 114 -1.09 8.07 5.16
CA PRO A 114 -1.00 7.77 3.74
C PRO A 114 -0.07 6.57 3.50
N GLY A 115 -0.53 5.61 2.70
CA GLY A 115 0.07 4.29 2.63
C GLY A 115 0.99 3.97 1.45
N GLU A 116 1.18 4.84 0.45
CA GLU A 116 1.85 4.46 -0.81
C GLU A 116 2.72 5.57 -1.41
N PRO A 117 3.97 5.28 -1.85
CA PRO A 117 4.67 3.99 -1.72
C PRO A 117 5.34 3.79 -0.35
N ASN A 118 5.48 4.86 0.44
CA ASN A 118 6.03 4.84 1.80
C ASN A 118 4.95 5.26 2.77
N LEU A 119 4.76 4.47 3.82
CA LEU A 119 3.87 4.86 4.90
C LEU A 119 4.47 6.06 5.64
N CYS A 120 3.67 7.10 5.78
CA CYS A 120 3.97 8.21 6.69
C CYS A 120 2.76 8.52 7.57
N TYR A 121 2.97 9.40 8.54
CA TYR A 121 1.98 9.78 9.51
C TYR A 121 2.07 11.27 9.80
N VAL A 122 0.90 11.91 9.90
CA VAL A 122 0.77 13.29 10.35
C VAL A 122 -0.41 13.38 11.30
N ARG A 123 -0.23 14.07 12.43
CA ARG A 123 -1.32 14.44 13.34
C ARG A 123 -1.13 15.84 13.89
N TYR A 124 -2.22 16.56 14.05
CA TYR A 124 -2.26 17.80 14.81
C TYR A 124 -3.40 17.79 15.84
N SER A 125 -3.26 18.62 16.87
CA SER A 125 -4.19 18.74 17.99
C SER A 125 -4.06 20.09 18.70
N ASN A 126 -5.12 20.54 19.35
CA ASN A 126 -5.10 21.65 20.30
C ASN A 126 -4.64 21.22 21.72
N THR A 127 -4.50 19.92 21.97
CA THR A 127 -4.01 19.38 23.23
C THR A 127 -2.73 18.59 23.00
N SER A 128 -1.88 18.52 24.02
CA SER A 128 -0.72 17.62 23.97
C SER A 128 -1.21 16.17 23.95
N PHE A 129 -0.61 15.35 23.08
CA PHE A 129 -0.91 13.92 22.94
C PHE A 129 0.34 13.04 23.12
N SER A 130 1.49 13.64 23.46
CA SER A 130 2.75 12.91 23.62
C SER A 130 2.61 11.85 24.72
N GLY A 131 2.96 10.60 24.40
CA GLY A 131 2.96 9.49 25.36
C GLY A 131 1.58 9.02 25.79
N SER A 132 0.51 9.45 25.10
CA SER A 132 -0.85 9.02 25.40
C SER A 132 -1.37 8.07 24.32
N ALA A 133 -1.72 6.84 24.73
CA ALA A 133 -2.38 5.89 23.84
C ALA A 133 -3.81 6.35 23.52
N VAL A 134 -4.04 6.72 22.27
CA VAL A 134 -5.37 7.09 21.76
C VAL A 134 -5.83 6.04 20.78
N LEU A 135 -6.84 5.29 21.19
CA LEU A 135 -7.37 4.15 20.42
C LEU A 135 -8.42 4.57 19.40
N ASP A 136 -9.17 5.64 19.65
CA ASP A 136 -10.26 6.08 18.77
C ASP A 136 -10.00 7.47 18.17
N PRO A 137 -10.52 7.75 16.97
CA PRO A 137 -11.28 6.84 16.11
C PRO A 137 -10.38 5.77 15.46
N ARG A 138 -11.00 4.66 15.03
CA ARG A 138 -10.32 3.50 14.43
C ARG A 138 -10.80 3.18 13.02
N PRO A 139 -10.55 4.05 12.02
CA PRO A 139 -10.82 3.71 10.63
C PRO A 139 -10.27 2.32 10.27
N LEU A 140 -11.17 1.47 9.78
CA LEU A 140 -10.88 0.11 9.38
C LEU A 140 -11.32 -0.05 7.94
N LEU A 141 -10.39 -0.49 7.08
CA LEU A 141 -10.66 -0.84 5.68
C LEU A 141 -10.20 -2.27 5.43
N TYR A 142 -10.91 -3.00 4.57
CA TYR A 142 -10.62 -4.40 4.29
C TYR A 142 -10.84 -4.70 2.79
N SER A 143 -10.20 -5.78 2.32
CA SER A 143 -10.36 -6.27 0.96
C SER A 143 -11.80 -6.72 0.70
N SER A 144 -12.33 -6.44 -0.50
CA SER A 144 -13.62 -7.00 -0.91
C SER A 144 -13.58 -8.52 -1.04
N ASN A 145 -12.40 -9.07 -1.35
CA ASN A 145 -12.21 -10.49 -1.64
C ASN A 145 -11.99 -11.30 -0.36
N ASP A 146 -12.50 -12.52 -0.38
CA ASP A 146 -12.32 -13.51 0.68
C ASP A 146 -11.11 -14.40 0.41
N ILE A 147 -10.52 -14.93 1.48
CA ILE A 147 -9.44 -15.92 1.40
C ILE A 147 -9.96 -17.16 0.66
N ASN A 148 -9.22 -17.61 -0.36
CA ASN A 148 -9.59 -18.72 -1.24
C ASN A 148 -8.72 -19.98 -1.02
N SER A 149 -7.95 -20.03 0.07
CA SER A 149 -7.10 -21.15 0.48
C SER A 149 -7.69 -21.88 1.71
N ASN A 150 -6.96 -22.83 2.28
CA ASN A 150 -7.37 -23.49 3.53
C ASN A 150 -7.42 -22.46 4.67
N LEU A 151 -8.63 -22.07 5.06
CA LEU A 151 -8.85 -21.01 6.04
C LEU A 151 -8.22 -21.33 7.40
N THR A 152 -8.29 -22.57 7.87
CA THR A 152 -7.70 -22.96 9.17
C THR A 152 -6.19 -22.78 9.19
N GLU A 153 -5.52 -23.24 8.13
CA GLU A 153 -4.07 -23.09 8.00
C GLU A 153 -3.66 -21.63 7.80
N PHE A 154 -4.42 -20.90 6.97
CA PHE A 154 -4.20 -19.48 6.75
C PHE A 154 -4.30 -18.68 8.05
N THR A 155 -5.39 -18.87 8.80
CA THR A 155 -5.62 -18.18 10.08
C THR A 155 -4.49 -18.46 11.05
N ARG A 156 -4.04 -19.71 11.18
CA ARG A 156 -2.89 -20.04 12.03
C ARG A 156 -1.61 -19.30 11.63
N ILE A 157 -1.29 -19.27 10.33
CA ILE A 157 -0.10 -18.56 9.82
C ILE A 157 -0.22 -17.05 10.06
N TRP A 158 -1.41 -16.49 9.86
CA TRP A 158 -1.67 -15.07 10.09
C TRP A 158 -1.54 -14.71 11.57
N GLU A 159 -2.13 -15.49 12.47
CA GLU A 159 -2.04 -15.30 13.93
C GLU A 159 -0.59 -15.35 14.42
N ASP A 160 0.17 -16.38 14.00
CA ASP A 160 1.60 -16.54 14.34
C ASP A 160 2.42 -15.32 13.87
N LEU A 161 2.14 -14.83 12.65
CA LEU A 161 2.78 -13.63 12.10
C LEU A 161 2.43 -12.39 12.93
N VAL A 162 1.14 -12.17 13.19
CA VAL A 162 0.61 -11.00 13.91
C VAL A 162 1.17 -10.93 15.33
N VAL A 163 1.15 -12.02 16.09
CA VAL A 163 1.68 -12.06 17.46
C VAL A 163 3.17 -11.69 17.48
N ARG A 164 3.98 -12.34 16.64
CA ARG A 164 5.42 -12.05 16.53
C ARG A 164 5.70 -10.61 16.09
N MET A 165 4.87 -10.07 15.21
CA MET A 165 4.98 -8.69 14.77
C MET A 165 4.63 -7.69 15.87
N ILE A 166 3.60 -7.95 16.67
CA ILE A 166 3.22 -7.12 17.82
C ILE A 166 4.37 -7.07 18.82
N ASP A 167 4.93 -8.22 19.20
CA ASP A 167 6.02 -8.28 20.18
C ASP A 167 7.25 -7.48 19.69
N ALA A 168 7.59 -7.62 18.40
CA ALA A 168 8.69 -6.88 17.78
C ALA A 168 8.41 -5.38 17.64
N ALA A 169 7.20 -5.01 17.20
CA ALA A 169 6.78 -3.62 17.01
C ALA A 169 6.40 -2.92 18.32
N SER A 170 6.39 -3.60 19.46
CA SER A 170 6.15 -2.99 20.78
C SER A 170 7.42 -2.86 21.61
N THR A 171 8.55 -3.32 21.08
CA THR A 171 9.87 -3.18 21.70
C THR A 171 10.55 -1.91 21.19
N ALA A 172 10.86 -0.98 22.10
CA ALA A 172 11.61 0.21 21.75
C ALA A 172 13.03 -0.18 21.31
N LYS A 173 13.56 0.49 20.28
CA LYS A 173 14.98 0.39 19.94
C LYS A 173 15.72 1.52 20.67
N SER A 174 17.04 1.38 20.84
CA SER A 174 17.84 2.28 21.68
C SER A 174 18.05 3.70 21.13
N THR A 175 17.24 4.14 20.16
CA THR A 175 17.32 5.47 19.55
C THR A 175 16.11 6.29 19.99
N PRO A 176 16.24 7.24 20.93
CA PRO A 176 15.12 8.09 21.33
C PRO A 176 14.48 8.80 20.13
N SER A 177 13.15 8.97 20.16
CA SER A 177 12.42 9.78 19.17
C SER A 177 12.69 9.39 17.71
N SER A 178 12.79 8.10 17.42
CA SER A 178 13.02 7.57 16.08
C SER A 178 11.85 6.73 15.62
N SER A 179 11.46 6.86 14.35
CA SER A 179 10.49 5.97 13.69
C SER A 179 10.92 4.51 13.66
N ASN A 180 12.20 4.23 13.93
CA ASN A 180 12.72 2.88 14.05
C ASN A 180 12.26 2.20 15.35
N ASN A 181 11.85 2.99 16.34
CA ASN A 181 11.16 2.47 17.50
C ASN A 181 9.78 2.03 17.09
N PHE A 182 9.34 0.93 17.69
CA PHE A 182 7.99 0.45 17.55
C PHE A 182 7.50 0.23 16.11
N TYR A 183 8.39 -0.32 15.27
CA TYR A 183 8.13 -0.57 13.85
C TYR A 183 8.56 -1.99 13.46
N LYS A 184 7.70 -2.67 12.70
CA LYS A 184 8.01 -3.95 12.07
C LYS A 184 7.27 -4.08 10.74
N ALA A 185 8.00 -4.49 9.71
CA ALA A 185 7.46 -5.11 8.52
C ALA A 185 7.95 -6.56 8.44
N ASP A 186 7.10 -7.47 8.00
CA ASP A 186 7.45 -8.88 7.86
C ASP A 186 6.60 -9.60 6.81
N ILE A 187 7.07 -10.78 6.40
CA ILE A 187 6.43 -11.63 5.40
C ILE A 187 6.25 -13.04 5.99
N ALA A 188 5.07 -13.63 5.81
CA ALA A 188 4.84 -15.05 6.06
C ALA A 188 4.48 -15.78 4.77
N VAL A 189 5.09 -16.93 4.55
CA VAL A 189 4.78 -17.80 3.41
C VAL A 189 3.51 -18.59 3.74
N VAL A 190 2.50 -18.51 2.88
CA VAL A 190 1.26 -19.31 2.98
C VAL A 190 1.35 -20.51 2.05
N THR A 191 1.67 -20.26 0.79
CA THR A 191 1.86 -21.29 -0.24
C THR A 191 3.12 -20.98 -1.05
N ALA A 192 3.44 -21.80 -2.05
CA ALA A 192 4.54 -21.50 -2.98
C ALA A 192 4.31 -20.21 -3.80
N SER A 193 3.06 -19.72 -3.88
CA SER A 193 2.68 -18.53 -4.66
C SER A 193 2.10 -17.39 -3.82
N ASP A 194 1.67 -17.66 -2.59
CA ASP A 194 0.98 -16.68 -1.73
C ASP A 194 1.80 -16.37 -0.48
N ASN A 195 1.99 -15.08 -0.24
CA ASN A 195 2.65 -14.55 0.95
C ASN A 195 1.73 -13.55 1.63
N ILE A 196 1.77 -13.49 2.96
CA ILE A 196 1.19 -12.42 3.75
C ILE A 196 2.27 -11.35 3.97
N TYR A 197 2.00 -10.13 3.54
CA TYR A 197 2.82 -8.95 3.80
C TYR A 197 2.15 -8.14 4.90
N ALA A 198 2.85 -7.84 5.97
CA ALA A 198 2.28 -7.10 7.10
C ALA A 198 3.24 -6.01 7.61
N LEU A 199 2.65 -4.89 8.03
CA LEU A 199 3.35 -3.74 8.61
C LEU A 199 2.59 -3.25 9.84
N MET A 200 3.32 -3.13 10.96
CA MET A 200 2.86 -2.52 12.21
C MET A 200 3.77 -1.38 12.61
N GLN A 201 3.19 -0.27 13.05
CA GLN A 201 3.94 0.88 13.56
C GLN A 201 3.17 1.62 14.63
N CYS A 202 3.83 2.00 15.72
CA CYS A 202 3.33 2.97 16.69
C CYS A 202 4.04 4.32 16.56
N THR A 203 3.46 5.36 17.15
CA THR A 203 4.16 6.63 17.26
C THR A 203 5.32 6.52 18.29
N PRO A 204 6.53 7.03 17.98
CA PRO A 204 7.72 6.89 18.84
C PRO A 204 7.62 7.48 20.25
N ASP A 205 6.60 8.29 20.51
CA ASP A 205 6.36 8.93 21.82
C ASP A 205 5.65 8.02 22.83
N LEU A 206 5.16 6.84 22.42
CA LEU A 206 4.48 5.89 23.30
C LEU A 206 5.45 5.05 24.16
N SER A 207 4.92 4.51 25.25
CA SER A 207 5.58 3.42 25.97
C SER A 207 5.43 2.09 25.23
N SER A 208 6.29 1.11 25.53
CA SER A 208 6.16 -0.26 25.01
C SER A 208 4.79 -0.89 25.30
N GLY A 209 4.26 -0.69 26.52
CA GLY A 209 2.96 -1.25 26.90
C GLY A 209 1.79 -0.59 26.16
N ASP A 210 1.87 0.73 25.93
CA ASP A 210 0.85 1.46 25.16
C ASP A 210 0.85 1.07 23.69
N CYS A 211 2.04 0.87 23.11
CA CYS A 211 2.16 0.39 21.75
C CYS A 211 1.61 -1.03 21.59
N ASP A 212 1.99 -1.95 22.49
CA ASP A 212 1.47 -3.33 22.52
C ASP A 212 -0.06 -3.34 22.59
N ASN A 213 -0.63 -2.59 23.53
CA ASN A 213 -2.08 -2.49 23.67
C ASN A 213 -2.74 -1.95 22.40
N CYS A 214 -2.19 -0.89 21.79
CA CYS A 214 -2.73 -0.31 20.56
C CYS A 214 -2.73 -1.31 19.40
N LEU A 215 -1.63 -2.04 19.20
CA LEU A 215 -1.49 -3.02 18.13
C LEU A 215 -2.36 -4.26 18.37
N ARG A 216 -2.42 -4.79 19.60
CA ARG A 216 -3.30 -5.92 19.96
C ARG A 216 -4.77 -5.58 19.74
N GLN A 217 -5.21 -4.40 20.16
CA GLN A 217 -6.59 -3.96 19.95
C GLN A 217 -6.88 -3.74 18.46
N SER A 218 -5.91 -3.28 17.67
CA SER A 218 -6.05 -3.15 16.21
C SER A 218 -6.19 -4.52 15.53
N ALA A 219 -5.37 -5.50 15.92
CA ALA A 219 -5.46 -6.86 15.40
C ALA A 219 -6.80 -7.53 15.73
N ARG A 220 -7.26 -7.42 16.99
CA ARG A 220 -8.56 -7.94 17.44
C ARG A 220 -9.74 -7.31 16.71
N ASP A 221 -9.72 -5.99 16.51
CA ASP A 221 -10.79 -5.30 15.80
C ASP A 221 -10.85 -5.72 14.32
N TYR A 222 -9.69 -5.93 13.69
CA TYR A 222 -9.64 -6.48 12.33
C TYR A 222 -10.23 -7.89 12.28
N GLU A 223 -9.76 -8.78 13.15
CA GLU A 223 -10.21 -10.17 13.19
C GLU A 223 -11.73 -10.27 13.41
N SER A 224 -12.26 -9.51 14.38
CA SER A 224 -13.68 -9.50 14.70
C SER A 224 -14.57 -8.99 13.56
N CYS A 225 -14.08 -8.06 12.75
CA CYS A 225 -14.85 -7.54 11.61
C CYS A 225 -14.71 -8.42 10.37
N CYS A 226 -13.46 -8.81 10.06
CA CYS A 226 -13.10 -9.14 8.70
C CYS A 226 -11.94 -10.16 8.60
N GLY A 227 -11.80 -11.06 9.58
CA GLY A 227 -10.78 -12.13 9.60
C GLY A 227 -10.78 -13.07 8.38
N GLN A 228 -11.85 -13.10 7.58
CA GLN A 228 -11.94 -13.90 6.35
C GLN A 228 -11.52 -13.15 5.07
N LYS A 229 -11.18 -11.86 5.17
CA LYS A 229 -10.80 -11.01 4.04
C LYS A 229 -9.32 -11.15 3.69
N GLN A 230 -8.98 -10.94 2.43
CA GLN A 230 -7.59 -11.04 1.90
C GLN A 230 -6.68 -9.86 2.29
N GLY A 231 -6.98 -9.19 3.40
CA GLY A 231 -6.20 -8.07 3.89
C GLY A 231 -7.05 -6.92 4.36
N GLY A 232 -6.40 -6.01 5.05
CA GLY A 232 -6.99 -4.77 5.50
C GLY A 232 -6.02 -3.94 6.30
N VAL A 233 -6.56 -2.86 6.84
CA VAL A 233 -5.84 -1.86 7.60
C VAL A 233 -6.70 -1.36 8.75
N VAL A 234 -6.06 -1.13 9.89
CA VAL A 234 -6.60 -0.41 11.04
C VAL A 234 -5.67 0.78 11.30
N MET A 235 -6.24 1.97 11.21
CA MET A 235 -5.53 3.23 11.46
C MET A 235 -6.04 3.83 12.77
N ARG A 236 -5.14 4.07 13.71
CA ARG A 236 -5.45 4.79 14.96
C ARG A 236 -4.55 6.03 15.08
N PRO A 237 -4.91 6.99 15.95
CA PRO A 237 -4.04 8.12 16.23
C PRO A 237 -2.69 7.72 16.86
N SER A 238 -2.57 6.51 17.42
CA SER A 238 -1.34 6.05 18.10
C SER A 238 -0.63 4.88 17.40
N CYS A 239 -1.32 4.13 16.53
CA CYS A 239 -0.71 3.01 15.82
C CYS A 239 -1.40 2.69 14.49
N PHE A 240 -0.69 1.91 13.69
CA PHE A 240 -1.08 1.45 12.36
C PHE A 240 -0.86 -0.05 12.26
N PHE A 241 -1.84 -0.76 11.71
CA PHE A 241 -1.74 -2.17 11.35
C PHE A 241 -2.28 -2.36 9.94
N ARG A 242 -1.48 -2.85 9.00
CA ARG A 242 -1.93 -3.28 7.66
C ARG A 242 -1.34 -4.64 7.32
N TRP A 243 -2.12 -5.47 6.66
CA TRP A 243 -1.63 -6.68 6.02
C TRP A 243 -2.41 -6.97 4.75
N GLN A 244 -1.75 -7.53 3.73
CA GLN A 244 -2.35 -7.92 2.44
C GLN A 244 -1.57 -9.09 1.81
N LEU A 245 -2.16 -9.76 0.81
CA LEU A 245 -1.51 -10.84 0.05
C LEU A 245 -0.56 -10.35 -1.06
N ALA A 246 -0.50 -9.04 -1.28
CA ALA A 246 0.39 -8.40 -2.22
C ALA A 246 1.24 -7.34 -1.52
N THR A 247 2.42 -7.06 -2.07
CA THR A 247 3.25 -5.96 -1.60
C THR A 247 2.56 -4.63 -1.88
N TYR A 248 2.58 -3.72 -0.90
CA TYR A 248 1.96 -2.40 -0.98
C TYR A 248 2.88 -1.27 -0.50
N SER A 249 4.10 -1.60 -0.08
CA SER A 249 5.01 -0.64 0.53
C SER A 249 6.47 -0.98 0.24
N LYS A 250 7.32 0.03 0.11
CA LYS A 250 8.78 -0.17 0.01
C LYS A 250 9.38 -0.77 1.29
N ALA A 251 8.64 -0.82 2.40
CA ALA A 251 9.00 -1.51 3.63
C ALA A 251 9.46 -2.97 3.42
N PHE A 252 8.94 -3.64 2.37
CA PHE A 252 9.24 -5.04 2.09
C PHE A 252 10.46 -5.26 1.19
N GLY A 253 11.05 -4.20 0.62
CA GLY A 253 12.09 -4.31 -0.40
C GLY A 253 13.39 -5.01 0.07
N ASN A 254 13.64 -5.02 1.38
CA ASN A 254 14.86 -5.59 1.97
C ASN A 254 14.62 -6.94 2.68
N ILE A 255 13.41 -7.51 2.60
CA ILE A 255 13.07 -8.76 3.30
C ILE A 255 13.27 -9.94 2.35
N THR A 256 14.10 -10.90 2.76
CA THR A 256 14.35 -12.13 2.01
C THR A 256 13.36 -13.21 2.43
N VAL A 257 12.63 -13.77 1.46
CA VAL A 257 11.69 -14.89 1.69
C VAL A 257 12.37 -16.19 1.29
N THR A 258 12.49 -17.12 2.23
CA THR A 258 12.99 -18.47 1.96
C THR A 258 11.82 -19.41 1.73
N TYR A 259 11.68 -19.93 0.51
CA TYR A 259 10.68 -20.95 0.20
C TYR A 259 11.20 -22.35 0.56
N PRO A 260 10.32 -23.27 0.99
CA PRO A 260 10.71 -24.67 1.13
C PRO A 260 11.21 -25.23 -0.21
N PRO A 261 12.21 -26.12 -0.21
CA PRO A 261 12.68 -26.73 -1.45
C PRO A 261 11.54 -27.50 -2.14
N PRO A 262 11.47 -27.47 -3.48
CA PRO A 262 10.44 -28.20 -4.21
C PRO A 262 10.55 -29.71 -3.91
N PRO A 263 9.41 -30.43 -3.83
CA PRO A 263 9.44 -31.88 -3.64
C PRO A 263 10.23 -32.56 -4.78
N PRO A 264 10.96 -33.65 -4.50
CA PRO A 264 11.73 -34.36 -5.51
C PRO A 264 10.82 -34.88 -6.63
N PRO A 265 11.29 -34.88 -7.89
CA PRO A 265 10.50 -35.38 -9.01
C PRO A 265 10.15 -36.87 -8.78
N PRO A 266 8.94 -37.30 -9.17
CA PRO A 266 8.57 -38.71 -9.11
C PRO A 266 9.54 -39.56 -9.96
N PRO A 267 9.85 -40.80 -9.55
CA PRO A 267 10.75 -41.66 -10.30
C PRO A 267 10.19 -41.92 -11.71
N PRO A 268 11.07 -41.97 -12.74
CA PRO A 268 10.63 -42.24 -14.11
C PRO A 268 9.93 -43.61 -14.20
N PRO A 269 8.86 -43.74 -15.00
CA PRO A 269 8.27 -45.04 -15.28
C PRO A 269 9.31 -45.93 -15.95
N VAL A 270 9.45 -47.17 -15.46
CA VAL A 270 10.30 -48.19 -16.08
C VAL A 270 9.76 -48.44 -17.49
N ALA A 271 10.52 -48.04 -18.50
CA ALA A 271 10.18 -48.26 -19.90
C ALA A 271 10.45 -49.72 -20.26
N THR A 272 9.40 -50.50 -20.49
CA THR A 272 9.48 -51.78 -21.18
C THR A 272 9.78 -51.51 -22.66
N LEU A 273 10.93 -51.95 -23.15
CA LEU A 273 11.27 -51.89 -24.58
C LEU A 273 10.25 -52.69 -25.39
N GLN A 274 9.47 -52.00 -26.22
CA GLN A 274 8.89 -52.58 -27.43
C GLN A 274 9.30 -51.73 -28.63
N SER A 275 9.99 -52.40 -29.55
CA SER A 275 10.43 -51.90 -30.85
C SER A 275 9.24 -51.50 -31.72
N VAL A 276 9.23 -50.27 -32.23
CA VAL A 276 8.41 -49.86 -33.37
C VAL A 276 9.26 -48.99 -34.29
N ASP A 277 9.12 -49.28 -35.58
CA ASP A 277 9.97 -48.89 -36.70
C ASP A 277 10.18 -47.39 -36.92
N GLU A 278 11.37 -47.13 -37.47
CA GLU A 278 11.89 -45.90 -38.02
C GLU A 278 11.12 -45.52 -39.31
N ASN A 279 10.43 -44.38 -39.33
CA ASN A 279 10.30 -43.64 -40.59
C ASN A 279 9.90 -42.15 -40.46
N ASP A 280 10.61 -41.36 -41.27
CA ASP A 280 10.23 -40.11 -41.92
C ASP A 280 10.29 -38.78 -41.13
N SER A 281 11.49 -38.19 -41.10
CA SER A 281 11.70 -36.76 -40.82
C SER A 281 11.40 -35.92 -42.06
N LYS A 282 10.20 -35.33 -42.16
CA LYS A 282 9.87 -34.35 -43.20
C LYS A 282 10.11 -32.93 -42.70
N GLY A 283 11.20 -32.31 -43.15
CA GLY A 283 11.53 -30.91 -42.90
C GLY A 283 10.47 -29.95 -43.45
N PHE A 284 10.13 -28.92 -42.67
CA PHE A 284 9.17 -27.90 -43.06
C PHE A 284 9.75 -26.99 -44.15
N SER A 285 9.07 -26.98 -45.30
CA SER A 285 9.39 -26.15 -46.47
C SER A 285 9.21 -24.66 -46.19
N SER A 286 10.18 -23.86 -46.67
CA SER A 286 10.31 -22.40 -46.52
C SER A 286 9.16 -21.56 -47.14
N GLY A 287 8.07 -22.19 -47.61
CA GLY A 287 6.91 -21.53 -48.23
C GLY A 287 5.78 -21.13 -47.26
N VAL A 288 5.77 -21.61 -46.01
CA VAL A 288 4.70 -21.29 -45.04
C VAL A 288 4.97 -19.97 -44.30
N VAL A 289 6.23 -19.53 -44.19
CA VAL A 289 6.63 -18.29 -43.50
C VAL A 289 6.22 -17.03 -44.28
N ALA A 290 6.13 -17.10 -45.60
CA ALA A 290 5.68 -15.99 -46.45
C ALA A 290 4.16 -15.74 -46.37
N ALA A 291 3.37 -16.76 -46.03
CA ALA A 291 1.90 -16.66 -45.99
C ALA A 291 1.38 -15.88 -44.77
N PHE A 292 2.11 -15.89 -43.65
CA PHE A 292 1.71 -15.20 -42.41
C PHE A 292 2.37 -13.83 -42.21
N THR A 293 3.54 -13.60 -42.79
CA THR A 293 4.26 -12.33 -42.65
C THR A 293 3.60 -11.21 -43.44
N VAL A 294 3.13 -11.48 -44.67
CA VAL A 294 2.52 -10.46 -45.54
C VAL A 294 1.20 -9.90 -44.97
N PRO A 295 0.25 -10.70 -44.46
CA PRO A 295 -0.98 -10.16 -43.87
C PRO A 295 -0.72 -9.32 -42.62
N ILE A 296 0.23 -9.74 -41.76
CA ILE A 296 0.57 -9.03 -40.52
C ILE A 296 1.16 -7.66 -40.84
N VAL A 297 2.11 -7.60 -41.77
CA VAL A 297 2.75 -6.33 -42.17
C VAL A 297 1.72 -5.38 -42.79
N VAL A 298 0.84 -5.86 -43.66
CA VAL A 298 -0.22 -5.04 -44.26
C VAL A 298 -1.19 -4.52 -43.20
N THR A 299 -1.58 -5.36 -42.23
CA THR A 299 -2.50 -4.95 -41.16
C THR A 299 -1.88 -3.89 -40.25
N VAL A 300 -0.63 -4.06 -39.85
CA VAL A 300 0.12 -3.06 -39.05
C VAL A 300 0.26 -1.74 -39.81
N PHE A 301 0.54 -1.80 -41.11
CA PHE A 301 0.67 -0.60 -41.94
C PHE A 301 -0.64 0.20 -42.04
N ILE A 302 -1.78 -0.49 -42.21
CA ILE A 302 -3.10 0.14 -42.24
C ILE A 302 -3.41 0.81 -40.89
N LEU A 303 -3.11 0.15 -39.76
CA LEU A 303 -3.32 0.73 -38.43
C LEU A 303 -2.47 1.98 -38.19
N LEU A 304 -1.21 1.99 -38.64
CA LEU A 304 -0.33 3.15 -38.55
C LEU A 304 -0.84 4.33 -39.41
N VAL A 305 -1.31 4.05 -40.62
CA VAL A 305 -1.90 5.08 -41.50
C VAL A 305 -3.17 5.67 -40.89
N LEU A 306 -4.08 4.83 -40.37
CA LEU A 306 -5.30 5.28 -39.70
C LEU A 306 -5.01 6.07 -38.42
N GLY A 307 -4.01 5.64 -37.63
CA GLY A 307 -3.53 6.37 -36.45
C GLY A 307 -2.98 7.75 -36.82
N PHE A 308 -2.16 7.82 -37.88
CA PHE A 308 -1.61 9.07 -38.39
C PHE A 308 -2.69 10.04 -38.88
N PHE A 309 -3.70 9.55 -39.61
CA PHE A 309 -4.84 10.36 -40.04
C PHE A 309 -5.68 10.86 -38.86
N ARG A 310 -5.89 10.03 -37.83
CA ARG A 310 -6.57 10.47 -36.61
C ARG A 310 -5.77 11.50 -35.82
N CYS A 311 -4.45 11.34 -35.70
CA CYS A 311 -3.57 12.33 -35.07
C CYS A 311 -3.56 13.66 -35.84
N ARG A 312 -3.56 13.63 -37.18
CA ARG A 312 -3.65 14.84 -38.01
C ARG A 312 -5.01 15.53 -37.89
N ARG A 313 -6.13 14.78 -37.85
CA ARG A 313 -7.46 15.36 -37.58
C ARG A 313 -7.55 15.99 -36.19
N ARG A 314 -6.93 15.38 -35.16
CA ARG A 314 -6.90 15.94 -33.80
C ARG A 314 -6.10 17.25 -33.74
N LYS A 315 -4.96 17.33 -34.43
CA LYS A 315 -4.16 18.57 -34.56
C LYS A 315 -4.86 19.65 -35.39
N SER A 316 -5.73 19.27 -36.33
CA SER A 316 -6.56 20.21 -37.10
C SER A 316 -7.68 20.81 -36.24
N MET A 317 -8.26 20.06 -35.30
CA MET A 317 -9.29 20.58 -34.39
C MET A 317 -8.71 21.50 -33.31
N GLN A 318 -7.50 21.25 -32.83
CA GLN A 318 -6.82 22.14 -31.85
C GLN A 318 -6.33 23.47 -32.44
N ARG A 319 -6.40 23.68 -33.76
CA ARG A 319 -6.02 24.95 -34.41
C ARG A 319 -7.23 25.85 -34.74
N VAL A 320 -8.45 25.46 -34.35
CA VAL A 320 -9.70 26.20 -34.61
C VAL A 320 -10.29 26.85 -33.35
N GLU A 321 -9.70 26.62 -32.17
CA GLU A 321 -10.03 27.38 -30.95
C GLU A 321 -8.89 28.36 -30.63
N CYS A 322 -9.02 29.57 -31.18
CA CYS A 322 -8.51 30.85 -30.69
C CYS A 322 -9.60 31.89 -30.92
#